data_AF-A0A0D2PVJ9-F1
#
_entry.id   AF-A0A0D2PVJ9-F1
#
_cell.length_a   1.000
_cell.length_b   1.000
_cell.length_c   1.000
_cell.angle_alpha   90.00
_cell.angle_beta   90.00
_cell.angle_gamma   90.00
#
_symmetry.space_group_name_H-M   'P 1'
#
loop_
_entity.id
_entity.type
_entity.pdbx_description
1 polymer ?
#
loop_
_entity_poly.entity_id
_entity_poly.type
_entity_poly.pdbx_seq_one_letter_code
_entity_poly.pdbx_strand_id
1 'polypeptide(L)'
;MSWSSSLYSKVFQGIGDFHLRENDYVFGNHKFGGNAQSITKNRWIHHTSFLWDFNVQNMSYLKHPKRAPAYRSARSHLDFICRMKDYMPRSTFMDKTVEATETQFSLRPIQLEAIRTCTEAEFCPSSRFLTNEELEAAAVALQ
;
A
#
# COMPACT_ATOMS: atom_id res chain seq x y z
N MET A 1 -5.89 11.53 2.26
CA MET A 1 -6.14 10.34 1.42
C MET A 1 -7.48 10.36 0.68
N SER A 2 -8.28 11.43 0.74
CA SER A 2 -9.57 11.50 0.03
C SER A 2 -9.46 11.34 -1.49
N TRP A 3 -8.38 11.85 -2.08
CA TRP A 3 -8.11 11.72 -3.52
C TRP A 3 -8.03 10.24 -3.95
N SER A 4 -7.30 9.40 -3.21
CA SER A 4 -7.11 7.99 -3.57
C SER A 4 -8.38 7.19 -3.35
N SER A 5 -9.18 7.55 -2.33
CA SER A 5 -10.53 6.99 -2.17
C SER A 5 -11.40 7.27 -3.39
N SER A 6 -11.31 8.44 -4.02
CA SER A 6 -12.12 8.76 -5.20
C SER A 6 -11.77 7.89 -6.40
N LEU A 7 -10.49 7.55 -6.56
CA LEU A 7 -10.01 6.58 -7.56
C LEU A 7 -10.56 5.18 -7.26
N TYR A 8 -10.32 4.68 -6.05
CA TYR A 8 -10.68 3.31 -5.67
C TYR A 8 -12.21 3.10 -5.52
N SER A 9 -12.99 4.15 -5.27
CA SER A 9 -14.46 4.07 -5.34
C SER A 9 -14.95 3.65 -6.72
N LYS A 10 -14.25 4.04 -7.80
CA LYS A 10 -14.57 3.56 -9.16
C LYS A 10 -14.11 2.12 -9.37
N VAL A 11 -12.90 1.78 -8.90
CA VAL A 11 -12.35 0.42 -8.99
C VAL A 11 -13.26 -0.60 -8.31
N PHE A 12 -13.80 -0.27 -7.14
CA PHE A 12 -14.64 -1.14 -6.34
C PHE A 12 -16.14 -0.86 -6.51
N GLN A 13 -16.55 -0.13 -7.55
CA GLN A 13 -17.95 0.17 -7.79
C GLN A 13 -18.75 -1.14 -7.94
N GLY A 14 -19.75 -1.33 -7.09
CA GLY A 14 -20.58 -2.53 -7.04
C GLY A 14 -19.93 -3.74 -6.35
N ILE A 15 -18.78 -3.57 -5.69
CA ILE A 15 -18.02 -4.66 -5.07
C ILE A 15 -17.73 -4.35 -3.60
N GLY A 16 -18.18 -5.24 -2.71
CA GLY A 16 -17.74 -5.28 -1.31
C GLY A 16 -18.08 -4.06 -0.45
N ASP A 17 -18.86 -3.09 -0.94
CA ASP A 17 -19.21 -1.86 -0.21
C ASP A 17 -17.95 -1.08 0.27
N PHE A 18 -17.16 -0.64 -0.71
CA PHE A 18 -15.88 0.02 -0.47
C PHE A 18 -16.00 1.35 0.28
N HIS A 19 -15.15 1.53 1.29
CA HIS A 19 -14.97 2.79 2.01
C HIS A 19 -13.50 3.04 2.35
N LEU A 20 -13.12 4.32 2.45
CA LEU A 20 -11.93 4.75 3.17
C LEU A 20 -12.31 5.06 4.62
N ARG A 21 -11.74 4.31 5.58
CA ARG A 21 -11.89 4.57 7.02
C ARG A 21 -10.54 4.88 7.62
N GLU A 22 -10.37 6.10 8.10
CA GLU A 22 -9.06 6.64 8.52
C GLU A 22 -8.02 6.48 7.38
N ASN A 23 -7.09 5.53 7.52
CA ASN A 23 -6.05 5.21 6.54
C ASN A 23 -6.25 3.84 5.88
N ASP A 24 -7.41 3.21 6.08
CA ASP A 24 -7.67 1.84 5.66
C ASP A 24 -8.71 1.79 4.54
N TYR A 25 -8.46 0.93 3.55
CA TYR A 25 -9.48 0.52 2.60
C TYR A 25 -10.23 -0.67 3.17
N VAL A 26 -11.55 -0.54 3.22
CA VAL A 26 -12.44 -1.52 3.82
C VAL A 26 -13.58 -1.90 2.90
N PHE A 27 -14.02 -3.15 3.00
CA PHE A 27 -15.27 -3.65 2.45
C PHE A 27 -16.27 -3.76 3.61
N GLY A 28 -17.25 -2.85 3.64
CA GLY A 28 -18.08 -2.59 4.81
C GLY A 28 -17.25 -2.18 6.04
N ASN A 29 -16.98 -3.15 6.92
CA ASN A 29 -16.16 -3.00 8.13
C ASN A 29 -14.93 -3.92 8.16
N HIS A 30 -14.59 -4.60 7.05
CA HIS A 30 -13.43 -5.49 6.97
C HIS A 30 -12.31 -4.83 6.18
N LYS A 31 -11.15 -4.70 6.81
CA LYS A 31 -9.97 -4.09 6.20
C LYS A 31 -9.35 -5.03 5.17
N PHE A 32 -9.06 -4.49 4.00
CA PHE A 32 -8.31 -5.21 2.95
C PHE A 32 -7.13 -4.41 2.41
N GLY A 33 -7.04 -3.10 2.70
CA GLY A 33 -5.92 -2.26 2.30
C GLY A 33 -5.44 -1.37 3.43
N GLY A 34 -4.12 -1.24 3.57
CA GLY A 34 -3.49 -0.31 4.50
C GLY A 34 -2.66 0.72 3.75
N ASN A 35 -2.95 2.01 3.98
CA ASN A 35 -2.29 3.11 3.27
C ASN A 35 -1.22 3.79 4.11
N ALA A 36 -0.14 4.20 3.46
CA ALA A 36 0.92 5.02 4.03
C ALA A 36 1.31 6.13 3.05
N GLN A 37 1.78 7.26 3.59
CA GLN A 37 2.28 8.38 2.78
C GLN A 37 3.64 8.83 3.29
N SER A 38 4.53 9.16 2.35
CA SER A 38 5.78 9.87 2.62
C SER A 38 5.79 11.15 1.80
N ILE A 39 6.14 12.27 2.44
CA ILE A 39 6.11 13.62 1.85
C ILE A 39 7.47 14.26 2.06
N THR A 40 8.05 14.75 0.97
CA THR A 40 9.29 15.53 0.92
C THR A 40 9.00 16.90 0.29
N LYS A 41 9.99 17.79 0.22
CA LYS A 41 9.80 19.16 -0.28
C LYS A 41 9.10 19.23 -1.64
N ASN A 42 9.48 18.35 -2.58
CA ASN A 42 9.04 18.43 -3.98
C ASN A 42 8.24 17.19 -4.44
N ARG A 43 8.07 16.18 -3.58
CA ARG A 43 7.49 14.89 -3.97
C ARG A 43 6.74 14.27 -2.81
N TRP A 44 5.72 13.51 -3.13
CA TRP A 44 5.04 12.64 -2.18
C TRP A 44 4.76 11.30 -2.82
N ILE A 45 4.70 10.26 -1.98
CA ILE A 45 4.36 8.90 -2.38
C ILE A 45 3.18 8.47 -1.53
N HIS A 46 2.17 7.89 -2.17
CA HIS A 46 1.13 7.14 -1.50
C HIS A 46 1.26 5.68 -1.89
N HIS A 47 1.38 4.82 -0.88
CA HIS A 47 1.55 3.39 -1.06
C HIS A 47 0.44 2.66 -0.33
N THR A 48 -0.08 1.61 -0.97
CA THR A 48 -1.12 0.74 -0.42
C THR A 48 -0.67 -0.71 -0.52
N SER A 49 -0.77 -1.44 0.59
CA SER A 49 -0.70 -2.90 0.57
C SER A 49 -2.10 -3.49 0.50
N PHE A 50 -2.37 -4.33 -0.51
CA PHE A 50 -3.65 -5.03 -0.69
C PHE A 50 -3.56 -6.48 -0.20
N LEU A 51 -4.46 -6.87 0.68
CA LEU A 51 -4.55 -8.22 1.26
C LEU A 51 -5.23 -9.17 0.28
N TRP A 52 -4.46 -9.72 -0.66
CA TRP A 52 -5.03 -10.52 -1.74
C TRP A 52 -5.48 -11.92 -1.32
N ASP A 53 -4.53 -12.76 -0.92
CA ASP A 53 -4.72 -14.17 -0.53
C ASP A 53 -3.71 -14.56 0.54
N PHE A 54 -3.76 -13.88 1.68
CA PHE A 54 -2.83 -14.17 2.78
C PHE A 54 -3.16 -15.51 3.44
N ASN A 55 -2.12 -16.19 3.94
CA ASN A 55 -2.31 -17.37 4.78
C ASN A 55 -2.79 -16.97 6.18
N VAL A 56 -3.98 -17.44 6.57
CA VAL A 56 -4.58 -17.16 7.88
C VAL A 56 -3.71 -17.59 9.06
N GLN A 57 -2.90 -18.64 8.90
CA GLN A 57 -2.01 -19.13 9.96
C GLN A 57 -0.92 -18.10 10.31
N ASN A 58 -0.47 -17.31 9.32
CA ASN A 58 0.55 -16.28 9.52
C ASN A 58 0.01 -15.09 10.33
N MET A 59 -1.32 -14.96 10.50
CA MET A 59 -1.89 -13.90 11.35
C MET A 59 -1.57 -14.11 12.82
N SER A 60 -1.19 -15.34 13.22
CA SER A 60 -0.71 -15.64 14.58
C SER A 60 0.62 -14.94 14.92
N TYR A 61 1.42 -14.57 13.91
CA TYR A 61 2.68 -13.84 14.10
C TYR A 61 2.46 -12.38 14.51
N LEU A 62 1.29 -11.82 14.23
CA LEU A 62 0.99 -10.42 14.48
C LEU A 62 0.43 -10.24 15.89
N LYS A 63 1.11 -9.41 16.69
CA LYS A 63 0.56 -8.97 17.99
C LYS A 63 -0.72 -8.16 17.77
N HIS A 64 -1.63 -8.20 18.76
CA HIS A 64 -2.74 -7.27 18.75
C HIS A 64 -2.20 -5.84 18.88
N PRO A 65 -2.59 -4.90 18.00
CA PRO A 65 -2.06 -3.54 18.05
C PRO A 65 -2.49 -2.84 19.35
N LYS A 66 -1.54 -2.13 19.98
CA LYS A 66 -1.81 -1.28 21.16
C LYS A 66 -2.71 -0.09 20.82
N ARG A 67 -2.58 0.44 19.60
CA ARG A 67 -3.40 1.50 19.04
C ARG A 67 -4.07 0.96 17.78
N ALA A 68 -5.40 0.92 17.79
CA ALA A 68 -6.21 0.45 16.68
C ALA A 68 -7.32 1.46 16.38
N PRO A 69 -7.82 1.50 15.14
CA PRO A 69 -8.94 2.37 14.80
C PRO A 69 -10.19 1.92 15.55
N ALA A 70 -11.06 2.86 15.93
CA ALA A 70 -12.23 2.57 16.77
C ALA A 70 -13.16 1.54 16.14
N TYR A 71 -13.33 1.59 14.80
CA TYR A 71 -14.17 0.64 14.05
C TYR A 71 -13.63 -0.80 14.01
N ARG A 72 -12.38 -1.04 14.47
CA ARG A 72 -11.91 -2.41 14.71
C ARG A 72 -12.76 -3.10 15.77
N SER A 73 -13.31 -2.35 16.74
CA SER A 73 -14.21 -2.89 17.77
C SER A 73 -13.59 -4.09 18.51
N ALA A 74 -12.30 -3.99 18.84
CA ALA A 74 -11.51 -5.04 19.51
C ALA A 74 -11.52 -6.42 18.81
N ARG A 75 -11.89 -6.48 17.52
CA ARG A 75 -11.89 -7.72 16.74
C ARG A 75 -10.48 -8.30 16.60
N SER A 76 -10.44 -9.63 16.55
CA SER A 76 -9.23 -10.38 16.20
C SER A 76 -8.76 -9.99 14.80
N HIS A 77 -7.54 -10.40 14.41
CA HIS A 77 -7.07 -10.10 13.04
C HIS A 77 -7.98 -10.71 11.98
N LEU A 78 -8.40 -11.97 12.17
CA LEU A 78 -9.22 -12.69 11.20
C LEU A 78 -10.65 -12.14 11.09
N ASP A 79 -11.20 -11.60 12.18
CA ASP A 79 -12.52 -10.97 12.16
C ASP A 79 -12.46 -9.52 11.64
N PHE A 80 -11.27 -8.93 11.59
CA PHE A 80 -11.08 -7.53 11.20
C PHE A 80 -10.71 -7.37 9.73
N ILE A 81 -9.99 -8.31 9.15
CA ILE A 81 -9.48 -8.22 7.78
C ILE A 81 -10.22 -9.17 6.83
N CYS A 82 -10.18 -8.90 5.52
CA CYS A 82 -10.67 -9.83 4.50
C CYS A 82 -9.67 -9.98 3.35
N ARG A 83 -9.84 -11.06 2.58
CA ARG A 83 -9.04 -11.35 1.38
C ARG A 83 -9.74 -10.80 0.15
N MET A 84 -9.04 -10.06 -0.68
CA MET A 84 -9.62 -9.50 -1.91
C MET A 84 -9.99 -10.56 -2.95
N LYS A 85 -9.29 -11.71 -2.98
CA LYS A 85 -9.62 -12.80 -3.91
C LYS A 85 -11.07 -13.28 -3.80
N ASP A 86 -11.68 -13.10 -2.63
CA ASP A 86 -13.05 -13.54 -2.35
C ASP A 86 -14.08 -12.57 -2.97
N TYR A 87 -13.63 -11.41 -3.48
CA TYR A 87 -14.46 -10.36 -4.08
C TYR A 87 -14.24 -10.19 -5.58
N MET A 88 -13.01 -10.40 -6.08
CA MET A 88 -12.71 -10.30 -7.51
C MET A 88 -11.41 -11.00 -7.92
N PRO A 89 -11.24 -11.35 -9.21
CA PRO A 89 -9.95 -11.76 -9.78
C PRO A 89 -8.93 -10.62 -9.83
N ARG A 90 -7.63 -10.98 -9.83
CA ARG A 90 -6.54 -9.98 -9.83
C ARG A 90 -6.46 -9.21 -11.14
N SER A 91 -6.73 -9.87 -12.26
CA SER A 91 -6.83 -9.24 -13.58
C SER A 91 -7.90 -8.15 -13.58
N THR A 92 -9.11 -8.47 -13.11
CA THR A 92 -10.22 -7.50 -13.00
C THR A 92 -9.85 -6.30 -12.13
N PHE A 93 -9.14 -6.51 -11.01
CA PHE A 93 -8.63 -5.42 -10.20
C PHE A 93 -7.67 -4.50 -10.98
N MET A 94 -6.73 -5.10 -11.72
CA MET A 94 -5.77 -4.36 -12.54
C MET A 94 -6.47 -3.56 -13.65
N ASP A 95 -7.35 -4.19 -14.41
CA ASP A 95 -8.08 -3.57 -15.53
C ASP A 95 -8.90 -2.38 -15.03
N LYS A 96 -9.70 -2.59 -13.98
CA LYS A 96 -10.50 -1.52 -13.35
C LYS A 96 -9.64 -0.39 -12.77
N THR A 97 -8.43 -0.70 -12.30
CA THR A 97 -7.50 0.32 -11.79
C THR A 97 -6.99 1.19 -12.94
N VAL A 98 -6.64 0.60 -14.09
CA VAL A 98 -6.27 1.35 -15.29
C VAL A 98 -7.43 2.22 -15.75
N GLU A 99 -8.62 1.64 -15.96
CA GLU A 99 -9.83 2.37 -16.36
C GLU A 99 -10.15 3.54 -15.42
N ALA A 100 -10.14 3.32 -14.11
CA ALA A 100 -10.40 4.37 -13.12
C ALA A 100 -9.35 5.48 -13.20
N THR A 101 -8.09 5.14 -13.45
CA THR A 101 -6.99 6.11 -13.56
C THR A 101 -7.12 6.96 -14.83
N GLU A 102 -7.54 6.38 -15.95
CA GLU A 102 -7.79 7.11 -17.21
C GLU A 102 -8.86 8.21 -17.06
N THR A 103 -9.78 8.07 -16.08
CA THR A 103 -10.78 9.12 -15.82
C THR A 103 -10.21 10.38 -15.18
N GLN A 104 -8.98 10.34 -14.66
CA GLN A 104 -8.34 11.45 -13.95
C GLN A 104 -7.02 11.87 -14.62
N PHE A 105 -6.41 11.00 -15.41
CA PHE A 105 -5.10 11.21 -16.00
C PHE A 105 -5.06 10.71 -17.45
N SER A 106 -4.31 11.40 -18.31
CA SER A 106 -3.97 10.88 -19.63
C SER A 106 -2.92 9.78 -19.48
N LEU A 107 -3.29 8.54 -19.81
CA LEU A 107 -2.38 7.41 -19.72
C LEU A 107 -1.75 7.10 -21.08
N ARG A 108 -0.50 6.64 -21.03
CA ARG A 108 0.19 6.05 -22.18
C ARG A 108 0.72 4.67 -21.75
N PRO A 109 0.32 3.58 -22.41
CA PRO A 109 0.88 2.27 -22.12
C PRO A 109 2.35 2.22 -22.55
N ILE A 110 3.20 1.68 -21.69
CA ILE A 110 4.64 1.51 -21.93
C ILE A 110 5.00 0.08 -21.52
N GLN A 111 5.75 -0.62 -22.37
CA GLN A 111 6.28 -1.95 -22.05
C GLN A 111 7.36 -1.84 -20.96
N LEU A 112 7.44 -2.82 -20.08
CA LEU A 112 8.35 -2.80 -18.92
C LEU A 112 9.81 -2.53 -19.33
N GLU A 113 10.24 -3.11 -20.45
CA GLU A 113 11.58 -2.99 -21.01
C GLU A 113 11.92 -1.55 -21.41
N ALA A 114 10.91 -0.79 -21.87
CA ALA A 114 11.05 0.60 -22.30
C ALA A 114 11.10 1.59 -21.12
N ILE A 115 10.82 1.15 -19.88
CA ILE A 115 10.86 2.04 -18.70
C ILE A 115 12.30 2.41 -18.33
N ARG A 116 13.27 1.50 -18.53
CA ARG A 116 14.68 1.71 -18.14
C ARG A 116 15.34 2.86 -18.89
N THR A 117 14.85 3.21 -20.09
CA THR A 117 15.38 4.30 -20.92
C THR A 117 14.73 5.66 -20.63
N CYS A 118 13.62 5.72 -19.88
CA CYS A 118 12.91 6.98 -19.61
C CYS A 118 13.48 7.78 -18.43
N THR A 119 14.33 7.18 -17.59
CA THR A 119 14.93 7.87 -16.44
C THR A 119 16.36 8.30 -16.76
N GLU A 120 16.50 9.50 -17.32
CA GLU A 120 17.81 10.18 -17.47
C GLU A 120 18.38 10.68 -16.14
N ALA A 121 17.58 10.66 -15.07
CA ALA A 121 18.03 11.05 -13.74
C ALA A 121 18.82 9.90 -13.10
N GLU A 122 20.13 10.08 -12.91
CA GLU A 122 20.92 9.21 -12.04
C GLU A 122 20.26 9.16 -10.65
N PHE A 123 19.92 7.95 -10.20
CA PHE A 123 19.47 7.74 -8.83
C PHE A 123 20.64 8.05 -7.90
N CYS A 124 20.55 9.18 -7.19
CA CYS A 124 21.52 9.56 -6.16
C CYS A 124 20.98 9.09 -4.79
N PRO A 125 21.54 8.02 -4.20
CA PRO A 125 21.07 7.50 -2.92
C PRO A 125 21.28 8.56 -1.83
N SER A 126 20.25 8.87 -1.06
CA SER A 126 20.40 9.72 0.14
C SER A 126 21.08 8.99 1.31
N SER A 127 21.27 7.68 1.18
CA SER A 127 21.92 6.81 2.15
C SER A 127 22.91 5.91 1.44
N ARG A 128 24.10 5.75 2.03
CA ARG A 128 25.09 4.75 1.61
C ARG A 128 25.27 3.70 2.70
N PHE A 129 25.68 2.51 2.30
CA PHE A 129 26.18 1.54 3.26
C PHE A 129 27.44 2.10 3.93
N LEU A 130 27.52 1.90 5.24
CA LEU A 130 28.73 2.19 6.00
C LEU A 130 29.82 1.19 5.58
N THR A 131 31.06 1.64 5.54
CA THR A 131 32.20 0.71 5.43
C THR A 131 32.35 -0.08 6.74
N ASN A 132 33.11 -1.17 6.71
CA ASN A 132 33.40 -1.93 7.94
C ASN A 132 34.08 -1.04 9.00
N GLU A 133 34.98 -0.16 8.58
CA GLU A 133 35.67 0.80 9.46
C GLU A 133 34.70 1.77 10.13
N GLU A 134 33.69 2.24 9.39
CA GLU A 134 32.66 3.15 9.92
C GLU A 134 31.68 2.44 10.85
N LEU A 135 31.37 1.16 10.58
CA LEU A 135 30.59 0.33 11.48
C LEU A 135 31.33 0.09 12.79
N GLU A 136 32.62 -0.21 12.72
CA GLU A 136 33.49 -0.39 13.89
C GLU A 136 33.60 0.91 14.71
N ALA A 137 33.84 2.05 14.05
CA ALA A 137 33.90 3.35 14.72
C ALA A 137 32.57 3.73 15.39
N ALA A 138 31.44 3.49 14.73
CA ALA A 138 30.12 3.76 15.30
C ALA A 138 29.80 2.84 16.50
N ALA A 139 30.25 1.58 16.46
CA ALA A 139 30.09 0.65 17.57
C ALA A 139 30.91 1.05 18.80
N VAL A 140 32.12 1.59 18.60
CA VAL A 140 32.97 2.12 19.68
C VAL A 140 32.38 3.42 20.26
N ALA A 141 31.82 4.30 19.42
CA ALA A 141 31.22 5.57 19.86
C ALA A 141 29.89 5.43 20.66
N LEU A 142 29.30 4.23 20.66
CA LEU A 142 28.08 3.90 21.42
C LEU A 142 28.37 3.29 22.81
N GLN A 143 29.66 3.13 23.18
CA GLN A 143 30.12 2.73 24.51
C GLN A 143 30.48 3.95 25.35
#